data_AF-A0A6P4J9V6-F1
#
_entry.id   AF-A0A6P4J9V6-F1
#
_cell.length_a   1.000
_cell.length_b   1.000
_cell.length_c   1.000
_cell.angle_alpha   90.00
_cell.angle_beta   90.00
_cell.angle_gamma   90.00
#
_symmetry.space_group_name_H-M   'P 1'
#
loop_
_entity.id
_entity.type
_entity.pdbx_description
1 polymer ?
#
loop_
_entity_poly.entity_id
_entity_poly.type
_entity_poly.pdbx_seq_one_letter_code
_entity_poly.pdbx_strand_id
1 'polypeptide(L)'
;MVVIGGGTGLPVILKSLKKRDVDITAVVTVADDGGSSGILRNYINVLPPGDIRNVLAALSTLPQIDLDILQYRFESSDKFLAGHAIGNLIIAALSEMSGGFFDAIQKLTDIMKVDGHVYPVCDESLELHAEFADGTTMSGESEITNSDKMIRRVWVEPTDGNKKPEAVPSVINAIMDADQIVLGPGSLFTSILPNLMVDNVGKAVTETDAEVVYICNIMTQKGETDNFTDADHLIIRKCPPVTLIINVGVMKLNQLNLILRV
;
A
#
# COMPACT_ATOMS: atom_id res chain seq x y z
N MET A 1 -1.46 -9.03 14.10
CA MET A 1 -0.88 -9.29 12.76
C MET A 1 -0.93 -8.00 11.94
N VAL A 2 0.17 -7.68 11.24
CA VAL A 2 0.23 -6.52 10.33
C VAL A 2 0.21 -7.00 8.89
N VAL A 3 -0.54 -6.32 8.02
CA VAL A 3 -0.55 -6.56 6.57
C VAL A 3 -0.14 -5.27 5.86
N ILE A 4 0.92 -5.32 5.06
CA ILE A 4 1.49 -4.15 4.36
C ILE A 4 1.29 -4.32 2.86
N GLY A 5 0.70 -3.32 2.20
CA GLY A 5 0.54 -3.33 0.76
C GLY A 5 -0.33 -2.21 0.22
N GLY A 6 -1.06 -2.54 -0.84
CA GLY A 6 -1.95 -1.64 -1.56
C GLY A 6 -2.72 -2.39 -2.63
N GLY A 7 -3.33 -1.64 -3.54
CA GLY A 7 -4.08 -2.13 -4.68
C GLY A 7 -5.30 -2.97 -4.31
N THR A 8 -5.68 -3.82 -5.25
CA THR A 8 -6.90 -4.65 -5.16
C THR A 8 -6.68 -6.00 -4.47
N GLY A 9 -5.43 -6.45 -4.35
CA GLY A 9 -5.08 -7.73 -3.71
C GLY A 9 -5.24 -7.69 -2.19
N LEU A 10 -4.83 -6.59 -1.55
CA LEU A 10 -4.88 -6.42 -0.10
C LEU A 10 -6.33 -6.56 0.47
N PRO A 11 -7.36 -5.88 -0.07
CA PRO A 11 -8.76 -6.07 0.35
C PRO A 11 -9.26 -7.52 0.33
N VAL A 12 -8.81 -8.34 -0.62
CA VAL A 12 -9.25 -9.74 -0.77
C VAL A 12 -8.74 -10.59 0.38
N ILE A 13 -7.48 -10.39 0.76
CA ILE A 13 -6.87 -11.10 1.89
C ILE A 13 -7.47 -10.62 3.20
N LEU A 14 -7.62 -9.30 3.39
CA LEU A 14 -8.20 -8.73 4.60
C LEU A 14 -9.62 -9.24 4.87
N LYS A 15 -10.48 -9.35 3.85
CA LYS A 15 -11.82 -9.96 3.97
C LYS A 15 -11.79 -11.42 4.44
N SER A 16 -10.73 -12.15 4.08
CA SER A 16 -10.56 -13.55 4.46
C SER A 16 -9.99 -13.67 5.88
N LEU A 17 -9.01 -12.83 6.22
CA LEU A 17 -8.39 -12.76 7.54
C LEU A 17 -9.36 -12.26 8.61
N LYS A 18 -10.23 -11.31 8.29
CA LYS A 18 -11.29 -10.81 9.19
C LYS A 18 -12.23 -11.91 9.72
N LYS A 19 -12.35 -13.03 9.00
CA LYS A 19 -13.15 -14.18 9.46
C LYS A 19 -12.41 -15.08 10.45
N ARG A 20 -11.16 -14.76 10.77
CA ARG A 20 -10.32 -15.45 11.74
C ARG A 20 -10.26 -14.61 13.00
N ASP A 21 -9.96 -15.27 14.11
CA ASP A 21 -9.75 -14.62 15.41
C ASP A 21 -8.33 -14.02 15.45
N VAL A 22 -8.13 -12.94 14.71
CA VAL A 22 -6.85 -12.24 14.59
C VAL A 22 -7.09 -10.74 14.62
N ASP A 23 -6.30 -10.03 15.41
CA ASP A 23 -6.26 -8.58 15.38
C ASP A 23 -5.40 -8.12 14.19
N ILE A 24 -6.01 -7.37 13.28
CA ILE A 24 -5.43 -7.01 11.97
C ILE A 24 -5.12 -5.53 11.95
N THR A 25 -3.88 -5.19 11.67
CA THR A 25 -3.49 -3.83 11.27
C THR A 25 -3.10 -3.82 9.79
N ALA A 26 -3.81 -3.07 8.96
CA ALA A 26 -3.47 -2.85 7.56
C ALA A 26 -2.68 -1.54 7.40
N VAL A 27 -1.45 -1.62 6.90
CA VAL A 27 -0.62 -0.46 6.53
C VAL A 27 -0.66 -0.29 5.02
N VAL A 28 -1.11 0.88 4.57
CA VAL A 28 -1.43 1.13 3.17
C VAL A 28 -0.61 2.28 2.61
N THR A 29 -0.09 2.10 1.40
CA THR A 29 0.67 3.15 0.71
C THR A 29 -0.21 4.34 0.38
N VAL A 30 0.41 5.52 0.34
CA VAL A 30 -0.21 6.79 -0.07
C VAL A 30 0.48 7.39 -1.30
N ALA A 31 1.20 6.54 -2.06
CA ALA A 31 1.94 6.90 -3.27
C ALA A 31 1.21 6.54 -4.58
N ASP A 32 0.03 5.91 -4.49
CA ASP A 32 -0.90 5.72 -5.62
C ASP A 32 -1.18 7.08 -6.28
N ASP A 33 -1.41 7.17 -7.57
CA ASP A 33 -1.89 8.43 -8.21
C ASP A 33 -3.37 8.36 -8.61
N GLY A 34 -3.99 7.22 -8.35
CA GLY A 34 -5.42 6.96 -8.35
C GLY A 34 -6.02 6.94 -9.75
N GLY A 35 -5.21 6.87 -10.81
CA GLY A 35 -5.63 6.94 -12.20
C GLY A 35 -6.51 8.18 -12.46
N SER A 36 -7.80 7.98 -12.81
CA SER A 36 -8.78 9.07 -12.98
C SER A 36 -8.98 9.95 -11.73
N SER A 37 -8.46 9.55 -10.57
CA SER A 37 -8.46 10.32 -9.32
C SER A 37 -7.32 11.35 -9.24
N GLY A 38 -6.32 11.32 -10.12
CA GLY A 38 -5.29 12.37 -10.21
C GLY A 38 -5.86 13.75 -10.52
N ILE A 39 -7.07 13.80 -11.09
CA ILE A 39 -7.86 15.02 -11.27
C ILE A 39 -8.21 15.65 -9.91
N LEU A 40 -8.60 14.84 -8.92
CA LEU A 40 -8.90 15.34 -7.57
C LEU A 40 -7.66 15.96 -6.93
N ARG A 41 -6.48 15.35 -7.08
CA ARG A 41 -5.19 15.90 -6.60
C ARG A 41 -4.89 17.28 -7.18
N ASN A 42 -5.33 17.56 -8.41
CA ASN A 42 -5.16 18.86 -9.06
C ASN A 42 -6.15 19.94 -8.58
N TYR A 43 -7.29 19.54 -8.00
CA TYR A 43 -8.34 20.48 -7.56
C TYR A 43 -8.48 20.57 -6.02
N ILE A 44 -8.08 19.53 -5.31
CA ILE A 44 -8.08 19.40 -3.86
C ILE A 44 -6.77 18.71 -3.50
N ASN A 45 -5.94 19.35 -2.66
CA ASN A 45 -4.62 18.82 -2.27
C ASN A 45 -4.77 17.66 -1.28
N VAL A 46 -5.40 16.57 -1.73
CA VAL A 46 -5.76 15.42 -0.93
C VAL A 46 -5.08 14.18 -1.47
N LEU A 47 -4.59 13.42 -0.51
CA LEU A 47 -4.01 12.10 -0.65
C LEU A 47 -4.92 11.15 -1.45
N PRO A 48 -4.41 10.49 -2.50
CA PRO A 48 -5.19 9.56 -3.32
C PRO A 48 -5.63 8.39 -2.43
N PRO A 49 -6.92 8.33 -2.07
CA PRO A 49 -7.33 7.49 -0.95
C PRO A 49 -7.91 6.16 -1.42
N GLY A 50 -7.67 5.77 -2.68
CA GLY A 50 -8.32 4.65 -3.34
C GLY A 50 -8.06 3.33 -2.61
N ASP A 51 -6.80 3.03 -2.36
CA ASP A 51 -6.38 1.83 -1.65
C ASP A 51 -6.89 1.81 -0.21
N ILE A 52 -6.74 2.91 0.51
CA ILE A 52 -7.24 3.03 1.89
C ILE A 52 -8.75 2.85 1.96
N ARG A 53 -9.50 3.47 1.04
CA ARG A 53 -10.96 3.32 0.94
C ARG A 53 -11.35 1.86 0.73
N ASN A 54 -10.66 1.16 -0.17
CA ASN A 54 -10.93 -0.26 -0.42
C ASN A 54 -10.61 -1.13 0.80
N VAL A 55 -9.55 -0.80 1.55
CA VAL A 55 -9.15 -1.48 2.79
C VAL A 55 -10.16 -1.23 3.92
N LEU A 56 -10.60 0.02 4.12
CA LEU A 56 -11.66 0.37 5.06
C LEU A 56 -12.94 -0.42 4.75
N ALA A 57 -13.36 -0.47 3.48
CA ALA A 57 -14.53 -1.24 3.07
C ALA A 57 -14.35 -2.76 3.26
N ALA A 58 -13.13 -3.29 3.12
CA ALA A 58 -12.83 -4.70 3.33
C ALA A 58 -12.96 -5.12 4.80
N LEU A 59 -12.57 -4.25 5.72
CA LEU A 59 -12.59 -4.50 7.16
C LEU A 59 -13.84 -3.96 7.87
N SER A 60 -14.69 -3.18 7.20
CA SER A 60 -15.94 -2.65 7.75
C SER A 60 -16.99 -3.72 8.05
N THR A 61 -17.80 -3.50 9.10
CA THR A 61 -18.98 -4.30 9.45
C THR A 61 -20.30 -3.62 9.06
N LEU A 62 -20.25 -2.52 8.30
CA LEU A 62 -21.45 -1.83 7.86
C LEU A 62 -22.32 -2.70 6.93
N PRO A 63 -23.63 -2.43 6.88
CA PRO A 63 -24.52 -2.96 5.84
C PRO A 63 -23.98 -2.73 4.43
N GLN A 64 -24.25 -3.68 3.53
CA GLN A 64 -23.73 -3.64 2.16
C GLN A 64 -24.08 -2.34 1.41
N ILE A 65 -25.29 -1.80 1.61
CA ILE A 65 -25.70 -0.55 0.96
C ILE A 65 -24.84 0.65 1.37
N ASP A 66 -24.39 0.71 2.62
CA ASP A 66 -23.53 1.80 3.10
C ASP A 66 -22.13 1.68 2.50
N LEU A 67 -21.62 0.45 2.37
CA LEU A 67 -20.38 0.18 1.65
C LEU A 67 -20.48 0.52 0.17
N ASP A 68 -21.61 0.20 -0.46
CA ASP A 68 -21.85 0.50 -1.88
C ASP A 68 -21.87 2.01 -2.12
N ILE A 69 -22.45 2.80 -1.20
CA ILE A 69 -22.41 4.27 -1.27
C ILE A 69 -20.97 4.78 -1.18
N LEU A 70 -20.17 4.27 -0.25
CA LEU A 70 -18.78 4.69 -0.07
C LEU A 70 -17.90 4.29 -1.27
N GLN A 71 -18.18 3.15 -1.88
CA GLN A 71 -17.48 2.63 -3.05
C GLN A 71 -18.02 3.17 -4.38
N TYR A 72 -19.18 3.85 -4.37
CA TYR A 72 -19.82 4.36 -5.57
C TYR A 72 -18.90 5.32 -6.32
N ARG A 73 -18.77 5.09 -7.62
CA ARG A 73 -18.05 5.94 -8.55
C ARG A 73 -19.06 6.55 -9.52
N PHE A 74 -19.05 7.89 -9.62
CA PHE A 74 -19.85 8.61 -10.60
C PHE A 74 -19.50 8.19 -12.03
N GLU A 75 -20.48 8.28 -12.93
CA GLU A 75 -20.31 7.80 -14.30
C GLU A 75 -19.27 8.63 -15.04
N SER A 76 -18.48 8.01 -15.91
CA SER A 76 -17.47 8.73 -16.70
C SER A 76 -18.09 9.76 -17.67
N SER A 77 -19.38 9.64 -17.95
CA SER A 77 -20.18 10.59 -18.75
C SER A 77 -20.70 11.79 -17.95
N ASP A 78 -20.54 11.80 -16.63
CA ASP A 78 -20.90 12.96 -15.81
C ASP A 78 -20.00 14.16 -16.13
N LYS A 79 -20.28 15.31 -15.49
CA LYS A 79 -19.46 16.52 -15.65
C LYS A 79 -18.39 16.60 -14.56
N PHE A 80 -18.57 17.52 -13.62
CA PHE A 80 -17.59 17.84 -12.59
C PHE A 80 -17.20 16.63 -11.72
N LEU A 81 -18.14 15.70 -11.49
CA LEU A 81 -17.91 14.54 -10.65
C LEU A 81 -17.48 13.28 -11.42
N ALA A 82 -17.29 13.36 -12.74
CA ALA A 82 -17.05 12.19 -13.58
C ALA A 82 -15.91 11.32 -13.07
N GLY A 83 -16.20 10.04 -12.84
CA GLY A 83 -15.20 9.07 -12.40
C GLY A 83 -14.71 9.27 -10.96
N HIS A 84 -15.21 10.23 -10.19
CA HIS A 84 -14.87 10.37 -8.77
C HIS A 84 -15.61 9.33 -7.92
N ALA A 85 -14.94 8.82 -6.89
CA ALA A 85 -15.59 7.96 -5.90
C ALA A 85 -16.06 8.80 -4.72
N ILE A 86 -17.30 8.58 -4.25
CA ILE A 86 -17.87 9.32 -3.12
C ILE A 86 -17.00 9.17 -1.87
N GLY A 87 -16.52 7.96 -1.57
CA GLY A 87 -15.63 7.72 -0.43
C GLY A 87 -14.35 8.56 -0.47
N ASN A 88 -13.79 8.84 -1.66
CA ASN A 88 -12.60 9.68 -1.78
C ASN A 88 -12.89 11.13 -1.39
N LEU A 89 -14.08 11.64 -1.74
CA LEU A 89 -14.52 12.99 -1.36
C LEU A 89 -14.77 13.11 0.15
N ILE A 90 -15.28 12.05 0.78
CA ILE A 90 -15.48 12.00 2.23
C ILE A 90 -14.13 12.00 2.95
N ILE A 91 -13.17 11.19 2.48
CA ILE A 91 -11.81 11.16 3.03
C ILE A 91 -11.14 12.52 2.90
N ALA A 92 -11.26 13.17 1.74
CA ALA A 92 -10.80 14.53 1.49
C ALA A 92 -11.35 15.52 2.52
N ALA A 93 -12.67 15.58 2.65
CA ALA A 93 -13.34 16.49 3.57
C ALA A 93 -12.91 16.25 5.03
N LEU A 94 -12.82 14.98 5.45
CA LEU A 94 -12.42 14.64 6.81
C LEU A 94 -10.95 14.98 7.11
N SER A 95 -10.08 14.89 6.11
CA SER A 95 -8.66 15.28 6.22
C SER A 95 -8.53 16.78 6.46
N GLU A 96 -9.27 17.59 5.70
CA GLU A 96 -9.33 19.05 5.91
C GLU A 96 -9.93 19.40 7.28
N MET A 97 -11.00 18.71 7.70
CA MET A 97 -11.65 18.95 8.99
C MET A 97 -10.80 18.51 10.20
N SER A 98 -9.95 17.50 10.03
CA SER A 98 -9.18 16.90 11.13
C SER A 98 -7.77 17.45 11.25
N GLY A 99 -7.28 18.21 10.27
CA GLY A 99 -5.94 18.79 10.28
C GLY A 99 -4.82 17.80 9.93
N GLY A 100 -5.18 16.63 9.39
CA GLY A 100 -4.25 15.55 9.04
C GLY A 100 -5.00 14.36 8.43
N PHE A 101 -4.31 13.60 7.59
CA PHE A 101 -4.88 12.46 6.87
C PHE A 101 -5.02 11.24 7.79
N PHE A 102 -4.00 10.98 8.60
CA PHE A 102 -3.99 9.89 9.58
C PHE A 102 -5.21 9.96 10.50
N ASP A 103 -5.47 11.14 11.09
CA ASP A 103 -6.60 11.36 12.00
C ASP A 103 -7.95 11.22 11.28
N ALA A 104 -8.02 11.61 10.01
CA ALA A 104 -9.23 11.41 9.20
C ALA A 104 -9.50 9.91 8.95
N ILE A 105 -8.47 9.12 8.68
CA ILE A 105 -8.60 7.67 8.53
C ILE A 105 -9.00 7.01 9.86
N GLN A 106 -8.48 7.49 11.00
CA GLN A 106 -8.89 6.96 12.31
C GLN A 106 -10.38 7.26 12.58
N LYS A 107 -10.86 8.47 12.32
CA LYS A 107 -12.29 8.80 12.43
C LYS A 107 -13.16 7.97 11.48
N LEU A 108 -12.69 7.72 10.26
CA LEU A 108 -13.42 6.87 9.31
C LEU A 108 -13.47 5.42 9.74
N THR A 109 -12.42 4.91 10.36
CA THR A 109 -12.37 3.57 10.94
C THR A 109 -13.51 3.40 11.95
N ASP A 110 -13.75 4.40 12.80
CA ASP A 110 -14.86 4.41 13.76
C ASP A 110 -16.24 4.49 13.06
N ILE A 111 -16.40 5.45 12.13
CA ILE A 111 -17.67 5.65 11.39
C ILE A 111 -18.05 4.41 10.60
N MET A 112 -17.06 3.79 9.96
CA MET A 112 -17.22 2.59 9.13
C MET A 112 -17.24 1.30 9.97
N LYS A 113 -17.17 1.36 11.30
CA LYS A 113 -17.17 0.19 12.18
C LYS A 113 -16.19 -0.88 11.68
N VAL A 114 -14.97 -0.44 11.39
CA VAL A 114 -13.89 -1.29 10.93
C VAL A 114 -13.49 -2.26 12.05
N ASP A 115 -13.31 -3.51 11.67
CA ASP A 115 -12.86 -4.60 12.53
C ASP A 115 -11.35 -4.79 12.31
N GLY A 116 -10.56 -4.25 13.23
CA GLY A 116 -9.11 -4.08 13.11
C GLY A 116 -8.70 -2.61 12.93
N HIS A 117 -7.48 -2.38 12.46
CA HIS A 117 -6.86 -1.07 12.31
C HIS A 117 -6.45 -0.82 10.86
N VAL A 118 -6.60 0.42 10.39
CA VAL A 118 -6.17 0.86 9.06
C VAL A 118 -5.32 2.10 9.21
N TYR A 119 -4.06 2.00 8.80
CA TYR A 119 -3.09 3.09 8.87
C TYR A 119 -2.58 3.45 7.48
N PRO A 120 -2.63 4.74 7.08
CA PRO A 120 -1.78 5.19 6.00
C PRO A 120 -0.32 5.09 6.42
N VAL A 121 0.58 4.74 5.49
CA VAL A 121 2.00 4.63 5.80
C VAL A 121 2.61 5.96 6.24
N CYS A 122 2.17 7.06 5.64
CA CYS A 122 2.57 8.43 5.95
C CYS A 122 1.34 9.34 6.04
N ASP A 123 1.47 10.45 6.78
CA ASP A 123 0.43 11.49 6.85
C ASP A 123 0.50 12.46 5.65
N GLU A 124 1.66 12.53 5.00
CA GLU A 124 1.90 13.33 3.80
C GLU A 124 1.75 12.53 2.50
N SER A 125 1.50 13.27 1.42
CA SER A 125 1.46 12.71 0.07
C SER A 125 2.84 12.37 -0.45
N LEU A 126 2.94 11.17 -1.03
CA LEU A 126 4.16 10.61 -1.56
C LEU A 126 4.06 10.53 -3.08
N GLU A 127 5.14 10.86 -3.76
CA GLU A 127 5.34 10.55 -5.17
C GLU A 127 6.25 9.34 -5.29
N LEU A 128 5.81 8.34 -6.05
CA LEU A 128 6.62 7.19 -6.40
C LEU A 128 7.57 7.55 -7.53
N HIS A 129 8.85 7.23 -7.37
CA HIS A 129 9.85 7.35 -8.41
C HIS A 129 10.43 5.99 -8.74
N ALA A 130 10.72 5.77 -10.02
CA ALA A 130 11.43 4.58 -10.50
C ALA A 130 12.68 4.99 -11.27
N GLU A 131 13.70 4.16 -11.15
CA GLU A 131 14.81 4.10 -12.07
C GLU A 131 14.76 2.79 -12.83
N PHE A 132 14.92 2.84 -14.14
CA PHE A 132 14.86 1.69 -15.03
C PHE A 132 16.24 1.12 -15.35
N ALA A 133 16.27 -0.09 -15.92
CA ALA A 133 17.51 -0.77 -16.31
C ALA A 133 18.34 0.00 -17.36
N ASP A 134 17.70 0.87 -18.15
CA ASP A 134 18.34 1.75 -19.12
C ASP A 134 18.93 3.04 -18.50
N GLY A 135 18.80 3.21 -17.18
CA GLY A 135 19.28 4.38 -16.43
C GLY A 135 18.34 5.58 -16.46
N THR A 136 17.21 5.50 -17.16
CA THR A 136 16.19 6.57 -17.14
C THR A 136 15.40 6.54 -15.84
N THR A 137 14.84 7.70 -15.46
CA THR A 137 13.99 7.85 -14.27
C THR A 137 12.62 8.39 -14.63
N MET A 138 11.61 8.02 -13.84
CA MET A 138 10.23 8.48 -14.00
C MET A 138 9.56 8.63 -12.64
N SER A 139 8.59 9.53 -12.56
CA SER A 139 7.81 9.82 -11.36
C SER A 139 6.33 9.62 -11.64
N GLY A 140 5.57 9.17 -10.64
CA GLY A 140 4.15 8.83 -10.76
C GLY A 140 3.92 7.35 -11.02
N GLU A 141 3.04 6.73 -10.25
CA GLU A 141 2.75 5.30 -10.29
C GLU A 141 2.15 4.86 -11.65
N SER A 142 1.18 5.62 -12.17
CA SER A 142 0.59 5.40 -13.49
C SER A 142 1.62 5.52 -14.61
N GLU A 143 2.52 6.51 -14.56
CA GLU A 143 3.56 6.69 -15.57
C GLU A 143 4.56 5.54 -15.54
N ILE A 144 5.02 5.16 -14.35
CA ILE A 144 5.95 4.04 -14.16
C ILE A 144 5.36 2.74 -14.71
N THR A 145 4.10 2.44 -14.37
CA THR A 145 3.40 1.22 -14.81
C THR A 145 3.20 1.19 -16.34
N ASN A 146 2.98 2.34 -16.97
CA ASN A 146 2.77 2.44 -18.43
C ASN A 146 4.07 2.60 -19.24
N SER A 147 5.23 2.63 -18.58
CA SER A 147 6.52 2.91 -19.24
C SER A 147 7.02 1.78 -20.16
N ASP A 148 6.52 0.54 -20.00
CA ASP A 148 7.02 -0.67 -20.67
C ASP A 148 8.54 -0.89 -20.51
N LYS A 149 9.11 -0.39 -19.40
CA LYS A 149 10.55 -0.50 -19.07
C LYS A 149 10.78 -1.36 -17.83
N MET A 150 11.89 -2.10 -17.82
CA MET A 150 12.28 -2.91 -16.66
C MET A 150 12.75 -2.02 -15.51
N ILE A 151 12.06 -2.10 -14.37
CA ILE A 151 12.38 -1.32 -13.17
C ILE A 151 13.64 -1.89 -12.49
N ARG A 152 14.60 -1.01 -12.21
CA ARG A 152 15.84 -1.32 -11.46
C ARG A 152 15.66 -1.10 -9.97
N ARG A 153 15.02 0.00 -9.58
CA ARG A 153 14.68 0.34 -8.19
C ARG A 153 13.57 1.39 -8.14
N VAL A 154 12.90 1.49 -6.99
CA VAL A 154 11.95 2.56 -6.67
C VAL A 154 12.32 3.27 -5.38
N TRP A 155 11.82 4.48 -5.20
CA TRP A 155 11.85 5.23 -3.93
C TRP A 155 10.66 6.19 -3.87
N VAL A 156 10.38 6.71 -2.69
CA VAL A 156 9.29 7.67 -2.46
C VAL A 156 9.84 9.00 -1.96
N GLU A 157 9.27 10.10 -2.41
CA GLU A 157 9.56 11.46 -1.94
C GLU A 157 8.26 12.18 -1.61
N PRO A 158 8.21 13.08 -0.62
CA PRO A 158 7.02 13.86 -0.36
C PRO A 158 6.75 14.82 -1.50
N THR A 159 5.49 14.98 -1.87
CA THR A 159 5.09 15.85 -2.99
C THR A 159 5.37 17.32 -2.72
N ASP A 160 5.53 17.70 -1.45
CA ASP A 160 5.86 19.08 -1.04
C ASP A 160 7.38 19.35 -0.99
N GLY A 161 8.21 18.32 -1.17
CA GLY A 161 9.68 18.40 -1.25
C GLY A 161 10.40 18.84 0.03
N ASN A 162 9.71 18.99 1.16
CA ASN A 162 10.27 19.69 2.32
C ASN A 162 11.00 18.78 3.31
N LYS A 163 10.64 17.50 3.36
CA LYS A 163 11.14 16.54 4.37
C LYS A 163 11.33 15.16 3.75
N LYS A 164 11.95 14.26 4.51
CA LYS A 164 11.92 12.83 4.18
C LYS A 164 10.58 12.24 4.63
N PRO A 165 10.03 11.26 3.88
CA PRO A 165 8.83 10.54 4.30
C PRO A 165 9.06 9.89 5.66
N GLU A 166 8.12 10.06 6.59
CA GLU A 166 8.21 9.41 7.90
C GLU A 166 6.84 8.84 8.31
N ALA A 167 6.81 7.57 8.68
CA ALA A 167 5.61 6.96 9.21
C ALA A 167 5.35 7.40 10.65
N VAL A 168 4.08 7.55 11.01
CA VAL A 168 3.69 7.93 12.38
C VAL A 168 4.00 6.82 13.40
N PRO A 169 4.18 7.14 14.69
CA PRO A 169 4.53 6.15 15.72
C PRO A 169 3.57 4.96 15.79
N SER A 170 2.28 5.15 15.55
CA SER A 170 1.30 4.05 15.56
C SER A 170 1.59 2.97 14.51
N VAL A 171 2.09 3.34 13.33
CA VAL A 171 2.50 2.39 12.28
C VAL A 171 3.70 1.58 12.75
N ILE A 172 4.70 2.27 13.31
CA ILE A 172 5.94 1.63 13.78
C ILE A 172 5.65 0.70 14.95
N ASN A 173 4.88 1.13 15.94
CA ASN A 173 4.50 0.32 17.09
C ASN A 173 3.74 -0.93 16.65
N ALA A 174 2.77 -0.80 15.73
CA ALA A 174 2.05 -1.96 15.22
C ALA A 174 2.97 -2.99 14.54
N ILE A 175 3.99 -2.53 13.80
CA ILE A 175 4.99 -3.42 13.17
C ILE A 175 5.88 -4.11 14.22
N MET A 176 6.31 -3.38 15.24
CA MET A 176 7.18 -3.92 16.30
C MET A 176 6.43 -4.86 17.26
N ASP A 177 5.15 -4.63 17.49
CA ASP A 177 4.30 -5.43 18.39
C ASP A 177 3.63 -6.62 17.67
N ALA A 178 3.81 -6.77 16.36
CA ALA A 178 3.18 -7.83 15.60
C ALA A 178 3.81 -9.20 15.85
N ASP A 179 2.99 -10.25 15.97
CA ASP A 179 3.49 -11.63 15.90
C ASP A 179 3.88 -12.05 14.47
N GLN A 180 3.22 -11.45 13.47
CA GLN A 180 3.40 -11.75 12.04
C GLN A 180 3.13 -10.52 11.19
N ILE A 181 3.96 -10.33 10.17
CA ILE A 181 3.85 -9.29 9.15
C ILE A 181 3.62 -9.98 7.80
N VAL A 182 2.58 -9.57 7.07
CA VAL A 182 2.26 -10.09 5.74
C VAL A 182 2.51 -8.98 4.72
N LEU A 183 3.41 -9.23 3.77
CA LEU A 183 3.69 -8.33 2.65
C LEU A 183 2.88 -8.79 1.43
N GLY A 184 2.02 -7.90 0.93
CA GLY A 184 1.15 -8.16 -0.21
C GLY A 184 -0.05 -9.07 0.11
N PRO A 185 -0.68 -9.65 -0.93
CA PRO A 185 -0.31 -9.60 -2.34
C PRO A 185 -0.54 -8.21 -2.92
N GLY A 186 0.16 -7.92 -4.02
CA GLY A 186 0.06 -6.65 -4.71
C GLY A 186 1.25 -6.43 -5.63
N SER A 187 1.13 -5.42 -6.47
CA SER A 187 2.21 -5.02 -7.37
C SER A 187 3.48 -4.71 -6.58
N LEU A 188 4.59 -5.33 -6.96
CA LEU A 188 5.81 -5.32 -6.15
C LEU A 188 6.34 -3.90 -5.99
N PHE A 189 6.45 -3.18 -7.11
CA PHE A 189 7.08 -1.87 -7.17
C PHE A 189 6.15 -0.72 -6.82
N THR A 190 4.84 -0.90 -7.00
CA THR A 190 3.83 0.16 -6.89
C THR A 190 2.89 0.00 -5.69
N SER A 191 2.81 -1.18 -5.06
CA SER A 191 1.96 -1.40 -3.87
C SER A 191 2.73 -1.84 -2.63
N ILE A 192 3.72 -2.72 -2.76
CA ILE A 192 4.44 -3.28 -1.60
C ILE A 192 5.65 -2.43 -1.26
N LEU A 193 6.56 -2.27 -2.21
CA LEU A 193 7.80 -1.51 -2.01
C LEU A 193 7.60 -0.07 -1.56
N PRO A 194 6.62 0.71 -2.05
CA PRO A 194 6.45 2.09 -1.63
C PRO A 194 6.25 2.24 -0.12
N ASN A 195 5.60 1.27 0.52
CA ASN A 195 5.48 1.24 1.99
C ASN A 195 6.85 1.03 2.66
N LEU A 196 7.65 0.09 2.15
CA LEU A 196 8.94 -0.28 2.71
C LEU A 196 10.05 0.73 2.41
N MET A 197 9.86 1.59 1.40
CA MET A 197 10.78 2.69 1.08
C MET A 197 10.64 3.89 2.03
N VAL A 198 9.65 3.89 2.90
CA VAL A 198 9.62 4.80 4.06
C VAL A 198 10.65 4.30 5.08
N ASP A 199 11.71 5.07 5.30
CA ASP A 199 12.93 4.63 5.99
C ASP A 199 12.67 3.98 7.37
N ASN A 200 11.76 4.54 8.17
CA ASN A 200 11.45 4.00 9.50
C ASN A 200 10.57 2.74 9.45
N VAL A 201 9.71 2.59 8.44
CA VAL A 201 8.93 1.36 8.19
C VAL A 201 9.85 0.22 7.77
N GLY A 202 10.72 0.48 6.79
CA GLY A 202 11.69 -0.52 6.33
C GLY A 202 12.59 -1.01 7.47
N LYS A 203 13.05 -0.09 8.34
CA LYS A 203 13.80 -0.45 9.55
C LYS A 203 12.99 -1.28 10.54
N ALA A 204 11.77 -0.85 10.87
CA ALA A 204 10.92 -1.58 11.80
C ALA A 204 10.64 -3.02 11.32
N VAL A 205 10.35 -3.20 10.02
CA VAL A 205 10.18 -4.53 9.44
C VAL A 205 11.46 -5.35 9.53
N THR A 206 12.66 -4.76 9.45
CA THR A 206 13.93 -5.49 9.61
C THR A 206 14.37 -5.76 11.05
N GLU A 207 13.87 -4.99 12.02
CA GLU A 207 14.29 -5.04 13.42
C GLU A 207 13.29 -5.78 14.32
N THR A 208 12.06 -5.97 13.87
CA THR A 208 11.00 -6.71 14.58
C THR A 208 11.31 -8.21 14.70
N ASP A 209 10.81 -8.82 15.78
CA ASP A 209 10.87 -10.28 16.01
C ASP A 209 9.72 -11.03 15.31
N ALA A 210 8.81 -10.31 14.65
CA ALA A 210 7.66 -10.88 13.95
C ALA A 210 8.08 -11.83 12.82
N GLU A 211 7.28 -12.88 12.55
CA GLU A 211 7.44 -13.66 11.32
C GLU A 211 7.04 -12.79 10.12
N VAL A 212 7.98 -12.51 9.20
CA VAL A 212 7.68 -11.78 7.97
C VAL A 212 7.32 -12.78 6.87
N VAL A 213 6.12 -12.62 6.31
CA VAL A 213 5.56 -13.48 5.27
C VAL A 213 5.34 -12.67 4.00
N TYR A 214 5.95 -13.06 2.89
CA TYR A 214 5.69 -12.44 1.59
C TYR A 214 4.74 -13.30 0.75
N ILE A 215 3.62 -12.74 0.34
CA ILE A 215 2.67 -13.39 -0.57
C ILE A 215 3.03 -12.99 -2.00
N CYS A 216 3.73 -13.89 -2.68
CA CYS A 216 4.20 -13.66 -4.04
C CYS A 216 3.04 -13.57 -5.03
N ASN A 217 3.21 -12.73 -6.05
CA ASN A 217 2.24 -12.60 -7.13
C ASN A 217 2.13 -13.92 -7.91
N ILE A 218 0.90 -14.27 -8.31
CA ILE A 218 0.61 -15.47 -9.09
C ILE A 218 1.07 -15.30 -10.55
N MET A 219 0.98 -14.07 -11.06
CA MET A 219 1.31 -13.69 -12.43
C MET A 219 2.35 -12.56 -12.40
N THR A 220 3.23 -12.55 -13.39
CA THR A 220 4.04 -11.37 -13.69
C THR A 220 3.15 -10.23 -14.17
N GLN A 221 3.56 -9.00 -13.91
CA GLN A 221 2.88 -7.79 -14.35
C GLN A 221 3.73 -7.08 -15.40
N LYS A 222 3.12 -6.82 -16.57
CA LYS A 222 3.76 -6.12 -17.69
C LYS A 222 4.31 -4.76 -17.21
N GLY A 223 5.55 -4.47 -17.53
CA GLY A 223 6.22 -3.22 -17.14
C GLY A 223 6.75 -3.19 -15.70
N GLU A 224 6.43 -4.17 -14.87
CA GLU A 224 6.93 -4.24 -13.48
C GLU A 224 7.81 -5.47 -13.25
N THR A 225 7.29 -6.67 -13.51
CA THR A 225 7.89 -7.95 -13.11
C THR A 225 8.02 -8.91 -14.30
N ASP A 226 8.21 -8.37 -15.51
CA ASP A 226 8.38 -9.18 -16.72
C ASP A 226 9.52 -10.18 -16.56
N ASN A 227 9.21 -11.46 -16.78
CA ASN A 227 10.12 -12.60 -16.63
C ASN A 227 10.67 -12.83 -15.21
N PHE A 228 10.07 -12.22 -14.18
CA PHE A 228 10.47 -12.50 -12.80
C PHE A 228 10.08 -13.92 -12.41
N THR A 229 11.02 -14.64 -11.81
CA THR A 229 10.76 -15.80 -10.97
C THR A 229 10.22 -15.35 -9.61
N ASP A 230 9.71 -16.29 -8.82
CA ASP A 230 9.37 -16.06 -7.42
C ASP A 230 10.58 -15.61 -6.58
N ALA A 231 11.78 -16.15 -6.88
CA ALA A 231 13.02 -15.71 -6.27
C ALA A 231 13.40 -14.26 -6.63
N ASP A 232 13.11 -13.81 -7.86
CA ASP A 232 13.42 -12.44 -8.29
C ASP A 232 12.62 -11.39 -7.51
N HIS A 233 11.40 -11.74 -7.06
CA HIS A 233 10.61 -10.88 -6.18
C HIS A 233 11.26 -10.68 -4.79
N LEU A 234 12.15 -11.58 -4.37
CA LEU A 234 12.87 -11.51 -3.09
C LEU A 234 14.20 -10.75 -3.17
N ILE A 235 14.66 -10.34 -4.36
CA ILE A 235 15.96 -9.64 -4.55
C ILE A 235 15.92 -8.17 -4.04
N ILE A 236 14.88 -7.80 -3.29
CA ILE A 236 14.79 -6.50 -2.63
C ILE A 236 15.71 -6.49 -1.40
N ARG A 237 16.78 -5.72 -1.53
CA ARG A 237 18.09 -5.85 -0.87
C ARG A 237 18.18 -5.77 0.66
N LYS A 238 17.10 -5.64 1.43
CA LYS A 238 17.15 -5.43 2.89
C LYS A 238 15.86 -5.85 3.62
N CYS A 239 15.58 -7.15 3.69
CA CYS A 239 14.54 -7.67 4.60
C CYS A 239 15.16 -8.71 5.54
N PRO A 240 14.59 -8.91 6.75
CA PRO A 240 14.99 -9.99 7.66
C PRO A 240 14.58 -11.35 7.05
N PRO A 241 14.74 -12.51 7.73
CA PRO A 241 14.29 -13.79 7.17
C PRO A 241 12.80 -13.73 6.80
N VAL A 242 12.50 -13.79 5.50
CA VAL A 242 11.12 -13.76 4.99
C VAL A 242 10.66 -15.18 4.68
N THR A 243 9.56 -15.62 5.29
CA THR A 243 8.81 -16.80 4.86
C THR A 243 8.08 -16.47 3.55
N LEU A 244 8.44 -17.13 2.46
CA LEU A 244 7.81 -16.92 1.16
C LEU A 244 6.57 -17.83 1.03
N ILE A 245 5.41 -17.26 0.75
CA ILE A 245 4.22 -18.00 0.31
C ILE A 245 4.09 -17.86 -1.19
N ILE A 246 4.20 -18.99 -1.88
CA ILE A 246 4.00 -19.13 -3.33
C ILE A 246 2.79 -20.04 -3.58
N ASN A 247 2.21 -19.95 -4.78
CA ASN A 247 1.07 -20.77 -5.20
C ASN A 247 1.30 -22.30 -5.07
N VAL A 248 2.56 -22.72 -4.89
CA VAL A 248 3.00 -24.11 -4.71
C VAL A 248 3.27 -24.52 -3.26
N GLY A 249 3.14 -23.61 -2.27
CA GLY A 249 3.30 -23.91 -0.84
C GLY A 249 3.99 -22.81 -0.01
N VAL A 250 4.24 -23.11 1.27
CA VAL A 250 5.01 -22.24 2.19
C VAL A 250 6.48 -22.63 2.12
N MET A 251 7.36 -21.70 1.76
CA MET A 251 8.81 -21.88 1.74
C MET A 251 9.44 -21.08 2.88
N LYS A 252 9.96 -21.76 3.91
CA LYS A 252 10.77 -21.13 4.96
C LYS A 252 12.19 -20.94 4.44
N LEU A 253 12.57 -19.72 4.10
CA LEU A 253 13.92 -19.38 3.64
C LEU A 253 14.87 -19.18 4.84
N ASN A 254 15.38 -20.29 5.38
CA ASN A 254 16.55 -20.24 6.26
C ASN A 254 17.81 -20.18 5.39
N GLN A 255 18.61 -19.13 5.58
CA GLN A 255 19.94 -18.83 4.99
C GLN A 255 19.96 -17.99 3.72
N LEU A 256 20.02 -16.67 3.88
CA LEU A 256 20.42 -15.72 2.83
C LEU A 256 21.78 -15.08 3.14
N ASN A 257 22.82 -15.89 3.36
CA ASN A 257 24.20 -15.41 3.43
C ASN A 257 24.92 -15.39 2.07
N LEU A 258 24.19 -15.56 0.94
CA LEU A 258 24.80 -15.68 -0.38
C LEU A 258 24.35 -14.66 -1.45
N ILE A 259 23.53 -13.67 -1.11
CA ILE A 259 23.05 -12.64 -2.08
C ILE A 259 23.26 -11.23 -1.51
N LEU A 260 24.45 -10.96 -0.96
CA LEU A 260 24.82 -9.67 -0.35
C LEU A 260 26.19 -9.14 -0.81
N ARG A 261 26.70 -9.58 -1.96
CA ARG A 261 27.89 -8.97 -2.57
C ARG A 261 27.61 -8.59 -4.03
N VAL A 262 27.14 -7.36 -4.24
CA VAL A 262 27.70 -6.32 -5.15
C VAL A 262 27.08 -5.00 -4.72
#